data_AF-A0A3G3GVC4-F1
#
_entry.id   AF-A0A3G3GVC4-F1
#
_cell.length_a   1.000
_cell.length_b   1.000
_cell.length_c   1.000
_cell.angle_alpha   90.00
_cell.angle_beta   90.00
_cell.angle_gamma   90.00
#
_symmetry.space_group_name_H-M   'P 1'
#
loop_
_entity.id
_entity.type
_entity.pdbx_description
1 polymer ?
#
loop_
_entity_poly.entity_id
_entity_poly.type
_entity_poly.pdbx_seq_one_letter_code
_entity_poly.pdbx_strand_id
1 'polypeptide(L)'
;MDRQVSALFTITMVDACHIVPFAKSFDNSLTNGIALCPNLHRAFDRGLISINDSYEVILSPSFKENTQSEYSFSKMEGKTIVLPNDKDFWPSLANFEWHRKNVFKK
;
A
#
# COMPACT_ATOMS: atom_id res chain seq x y z
N MET A 1 -1.07 9.78 -14.90
CA MET A 1 0.38 9.67 -15.13
C MET A 1 0.67 8.22 -15.44
N ASP A 2 1.04 7.94 -16.69
CA ASP A 2 1.45 6.62 -17.15
C ASP A 2 2.68 6.16 -16.36
N ARG A 3 2.55 5.05 -15.63
CA ARG A 3 3.67 4.38 -14.93
C ARG A 3 4.13 3.18 -15.75
N GLN A 4 4.38 3.37 -17.05
CA GLN A 4 4.92 2.29 -17.89
C GLN A 4 6.43 2.21 -17.71
N VAL A 5 6.89 1.06 -17.23
CA VAL A 5 8.30 0.67 -17.23
C VAL A 5 8.52 -0.17 -18.48
N SER A 6 9.38 0.29 -19.39
CA SER A 6 9.75 -0.47 -20.59
C SER A 6 11.17 -1.01 -20.44
N ALA A 7 11.35 -2.31 -20.61
CA ALA A 7 12.65 -2.98 -20.65
C ALA A 7 12.73 -3.89 -21.87
N LEU A 8 13.95 -4.25 -22.30
CA LEU A 8 14.20 -5.19 -23.40
C LEU A 8 13.85 -6.65 -23.05
N PHE A 9 13.34 -6.88 -21.85
CA PHE A 9 12.90 -8.15 -21.31
C PHE A 9 11.68 -7.93 -20.42
N THR A 10 10.88 -8.97 -20.22
CA THR A 10 9.70 -8.90 -19.35
C THR A 10 10.14 -8.63 -17.91
N ILE A 11 9.69 -7.51 -17.35
CA ILE A 11 9.93 -7.15 -15.94
C ILE A 11 8.63 -6.65 -15.32
N THR A 12 8.41 -7.00 -14.06
CA THR A 12 7.28 -6.51 -13.27
C THR A 12 7.85 -5.69 -12.11
N MET A 13 7.46 -4.42 -12.02
CA MET A 13 7.88 -3.49 -10.95
C MET A 13 6.77 -3.27 -9.92
N VAL A 14 5.86 -4.24 -9.82
CA VAL A 14 4.69 -4.23 -8.94
C VAL A 14 4.52 -5.61 -8.32
N ASP A 15 4.25 -5.63 -7.03
CA ASP A 15 3.98 -6.82 -6.25
C ASP A 15 2.50 -6.84 -5.85
N ALA A 16 1.94 -8.05 -5.74
CA ALA A 16 0.70 -8.26 -5.01
C ALA A 16 1.04 -8.32 -3.51
N CYS A 17 0.51 -7.38 -2.75
CA CYS A 17 0.71 -7.24 -1.30
C CYS A 17 -0.60 -7.59 -0.59
N HIS A 18 -0.54 -8.51 0.37
CA HIS A 18 -1.66 -8.79 1.25
C HIS A 18 -1.81 -7.69 2.29
N ILE A 19 -3.04 -7.19 2.49
CA ILE A 19 -3.33 -6.20 3.52
C ILE A 19 -3.23 -6.83 4.91
N VAL A 20 -3.92 -7.96 5.11
CA VAL A 20 -3.76 -8.84 6.26
C VAL A 20 -2.86 -9.98 5.84
N PRO A 21 -1.69 -10.18 6.48
CA PRO A 21 -0.75 -11.22 6.09
C PRO A 21 -1.41 -12.59 6.00
N PHE A 22 -1.16 -13.30 4.89
CA PHE A 22 -1.74 -14.63 4.67
C PHE A 22 -1.48 -15.59 5.83
N ALA A 23 -0.29 -15.55 6.43
CA ALA A 23 0.07 -16.37 7.59
C ALA A 23 -0.82 -16.13 8.83
N LYS A 24 -1.65 -15.08 8.84
CA LYS A 24 -2.62 -14.76 9.90
C LYS A 24 -4.06 -15.00 9.48
N SER A 25 -4.44 -14.63 8.26
CA SER A 25 -5.84 -14.70 7.81
C SER A 25 -6.17 -15.97 7.04
N PHE A 26 -5.18 -16.60 6.38
CA PHE A 26 -5.39 -17.59 5.32
C PHE A 26 -6.31 -17.10 4.18
N ASP A 27 -6.45 -15.77 4.05
CA ASP A 27 -7.34 -15.13 3.09
C ASP A 27 -6.58 -14.66 1.85
N ASN A 28 -6.90 -15.27 0.71
CA ASN A 28 -6.39 -14.93 -0.63
C ASN A 28 -7.45 -14.22 -1.50
N SER A 29 -8.49 -13.67 -0.89
CA SER A 29 -9.47 -12.85 -1.60
C SER A 29 -8.81 -11.64 -2.25
N LEU A 30 -9.33 -11.21 -3.41
CA LEU A 30 -8.88 -9.99 -4.08
C LEU A 30 -9.03 -8.76 -3.19
N THR A 31 -10.05 -8.76 -2.32
CA THR A 31 -10.31 -7.71 -1.34
C THR A 31 -9.28 -7.63 -0.20
N ASN A 32 -8.42 -8.66 -0.04
CA ASN A 32 -7.28 -8.65 0.86
C ASN A 32 -5.95 -8.31 0.15
N GLY A 33 -6.01 -7.83 -1.09
CA GLY A 33 -4.83 -7.50 -1.89
C GLY A 33 -4.76 -6.03 -2.31
N ILE A 34 -3.54 -5.51 -2.42
CA ILE A 34 -3.21 -4.27 -3.12
C ILE A 34 -1.97 -4.44 -3.97
N ALA A 35 -1.90 -3.70 -5.08
CA ALA A 35 -0.74 -3.68 -5.97
C ALA A 35 0.21 -2.55 -5.55
N LEU A 36 1.43 -2.88 -5.13
CA LEU A 36 2.42 -1.92 -4.66
C LEU A 36 3.76 -2.13 -5.35
N CYS A 37 4.51 -1.05 -5.60
CA CYS A 37 5.92 -1.24 -5.99
C CYS A 37 6.72 -1.78 -4.79
N PRO A 38 7.87 -2.43 -5.01
CA PRO A 38 8.63 -3.11 -3.95
C PRO A 38 8.99 -2.23 -2.75
N ASN A 39 9.23 -0.93 -2.97
CA ASN A 39 9.52 0.02 -1.89
C ASN A 39 8.29 0.29 -1.02
N LEU A 40 7.13 0.50 -1.65
CA LEU A 40 5.88 0.73 -0.93
C LEU A 40 5.40 -0.54 -0.23
N HIS A 41 5.57 -1.70 -0.87
CA HIS A 41 5.27 -2.99 -0.27
C HIS A 41 6.05 -3.17 1.04
N ARG A 42 7.38 -2.96 1.00
CA ARG A 42 8.21 -3.05 2.21
C ARG A 42 7.87 -1.99 3.26
N ALA A 43 7.47 -0.79 2.85
CA ALA A 43 7.05 0.25 3.78
C ALA A 43 5.71 -0.11 4.46
N PHE A 44 4.77 -0.68 3.71
CA PHE A 44 3.47 -1.12 4.20
C PHE A 44 3.63 -2.27 5.20
N ASP A 45 4.33 -3.34 4.82
CA ASP A 45 4.59 -4.52 5.68
C ASP A 45 5.27 -4.16 7.01
N ARG A 46 6.10 -3.11 7.00
CA ARG A 46 6.83 -2.64 8.19
C ARG A 46 6.06 -1.59 8.99
N GLY A 47 4.85 -1.24 8.56
CA GLY A 47 3.97 -0.29 9.23
C GLY A 47 4.40 1.17 9.11
N LEU A 48 5.25 1.51 8.13
CA LEU A 48 5.63 2.90 7.82
C LEU A 48 4.51 3.66 7.12
N ILE A 49 3.76 2.96 6.26
CA ILE A 49 2.58 3.50 5.59
C ILE A 49 1.36 2.62 5.88
N SER A 50 0.17 3.20 5.79
CA SER A 50 -1.09 2.46 5.73
C SER A 50 -2.13 3.24 4.91
N ILE A 51 -3.36 2.74 4.83
CA ILE A 51 -4.46 3.36 4.11
C ILE A 51 -5.61 3.63 5.10
N ASN A 52 -6.18 4.84 5.08
CA ASN A 52 -7.31 5.22 5.94
C ASN A 52 -8.67 4.80 5.33
N ASP A 53 -9.77 5.13 6.00
CA ASP A 53 -11.12 4.72 5.57
C ASP A 53 -11.65 5.52 4.36
N SER A 54 -10.94 6.58 3.97
CA SER A 54 -11.15 7.33 2.72
C SER A 54 -10.27 6.83 1.58
N TYR A 55 -9.59 5.68 1.75
CA TYR A 55 -8.61 5.13 0.81
C TYR A 55 -7.39 6.02 0.56
N GLU A 56 -7.03 6.88 1.51
CA GLU A 56 -5.87 7.76 1.43
C GLU A 56 -4.67 7.16 2.15
N VAL A 57 -3.48 7.38 1.61
CA VAL A 57 -2.22 6.97 2.24
C VAL A 57 -1.98 7.80 3.50
N ILE A 58 -1.64 7.12 4.60
CA ILE A 58 -1.21 7.73 5.85
C ILE A 58 0.20 7.29 6.21
N LEU A 59 0.98 8.19 6.82
CA LEU A 59 2.34 7.91 7.27
C LEU A 59 2.41 7.70 8.78
N SER A 60 3.30 6.81 9.18
CA SER A 60 3.65 6.63 10.58
C SER A 60 4.21 7.95 11.13
N PRO A 61 3.66 8.51 12.22
CA PRO A 61 4.22 9.71 12.84
C PRO A 61 5.57 9.42 13.52
N SER A 62 5.88 8.14 13.76
CA SER A 62 7.19 7.66 14.23
C SER A 62 8.25 7.62 13.13
N PHE A 63 7.89 7.91 11.88
CA PHE A 63 8.81 7.93 10.74
C PHE A 63 9.32 9.36 10.47
N LYS A 64 10.64 9.51 10.39
CA LYS A 64 11.30 10.76 10.00
C LYS A 64 12.07 10.54 8.72
N GLU A 65 11.85 11.42 7.74
CA GLU A 65 12.60 11.43 6.50
C GLU A 65 12.88 12.87 6.04
N ASN A 66 13.77 13.01 5.06
CA ASN A 66 14.00 14.29 4.41
C ASN A 66 12.85 14.61 3.45
N THR A 67 11.95 15.50 3.86
CA THR A 67 10.76 15.91 3.08
C THR A 67 11.11 16.65 1.79
N GLN A 68 12.33 17.18 1.67
CA GLN A 68 12.82 17.83 0.45
C GLN A 68 13.25 16.81 -0.62
N SER A 69 13.45 15.54 -0.26
CA SER A 69 13.82 14.48 -1.20
C SER A 69 12.71 14.25 -2.22
N GLU A 70 13.10 14.02 -3.48
CA GLU A 70 12.14 13.66 -4.52
C GLU A 70 11.40 12.36 -4.24
N TYR A 71 12.05 11.46 -3.50
CA TYR A 71 11.57 10.12 -3.17
C TYR A 71 10.91 10.04 -1.79
N SER A 72 10.67 11.18 -1.14
CA SER A 72 10.03 11.24 0.18
C SER A 72 8.61 10.66 0.14
N PHE A 73 8.31 9.78 1.09
CA PHE A 73 6.97 9.21 1.28
C PHE A 73 5.92 10.28 1.64
N SER A 74 6.31 11.39 2.26
CA SER A 74 5.46 12.56 2.59
C SER A 74 4.69 13.08 1.38
N LYS A 75 5.25 12.95 0.18
CA LYS A 75 4.58 13.34 -1.06
C LYS A 75 3.37 12.47 -1.42
N MET A 76 3.17 11.34 -0.75
CA MET A 76 2.03 10.46 -0.96
C MET A 76 0.99 10.56 0.15
N GLU A 77 1.33 11.12 1.30
CA GLU A 77 0.39 11.29 2.40
C GLU A 77 -0.84 12.09 1.96
N GLY A 78 -2.03 11.62 2.35
CA GLY A 78 -3.32 12.19 1.96
C GLY A 78 -3.74 11.91 0.52
N LYS A 79 -2.93 11.25 -0.31
CA LYS A 79 -3.36 10.87 -1.66
C LYS A 79 -4.21 9.61 -1.63
N THR A 80 -5.35 9.66 -2.30
CA THR A 80 -6.20 8.49 -2.53
C THR A 80 -5.49 7.48 -3.45
N ILE A 81 -5.54 6.20 -3.08
CA ILE A 81 -5.02 5.14 -3.94
C ILE A 81 -5.91 4.95 -5.17
N VAL A 82 -5.33 4.44 -6.25
CA VAL A 82 -6.10 4.04 -7.42
C VAL A 82 -6.88 2.78 -7.08
N LEU A 83 -8.21 2.87 -7.17
CA LEU A 83 -9.11 1.76 -6.93
C LEU A 83 -9.46 1.07 -8.25
N PRO A 84 -9.75 -0.24 -8.24
CA PRO A 84 -10.30 -0.93 -9.40
C PRO A 84 -11.61 -0.30 -9.88
N ASN A 85 -11.89 -0.40 -11.17
CA ASN A 85 -13.16 0.08 -11.74
C ASN A 85 -14.37 -0.69 -11.19
N ASP A 86 -14.18 -1.98 -10.92
CA ASP A 86 -15.19 -2.84 -10.31
C ASP A 86 -15.07 -2.78 -8.78
N LYS A 87 -16.19 -2.47 -8.12
CA LYS A 87 -16.27 -2.34 -6.67
C LYS A 87 -16.11 -3.68 -5.95
N ASP A 88 -16.42 -4.80 -6.61
CA ASP A 88 -16.28 -6.13 -6.03
C ASP A 88 -14.80 -6.50 -5.80
N PHE A 89 -13.88 -5.80 -6.48
CA PHE A 89 -12.43 -5.96 -6.30
C PHE A 89 -11.81 -4.89 -5.42
N TRP A 90 -12.60 -4.01 -4.81
CA TRP A 90 -12.04 -3.00 -3.92
C TRP A 90 -11.40 -3.64 -2.69
N PRO A 91 -10.23 -3.15 -2.26
CA PRO A 91 -9.65 -3.64 -1.03
C PRO A 91 -10.58 -3.32 0.14
N SER A 92 -10.78 -4.29 1.03
CA SER A 92 -11.70 -4.18 2.15
C SER A 92 -11.21 -3.15 3.16
N LEU A 93 -12.08 -2.21 3.54
CA LEU A 93 -11.79 -1.26 4.61
C LEU A 93 -11.52 -1.97 5.95
N ALA A 94 -12.18 -3.10 6.21
CA ALA A 94 -11.92 -3.88 7.43
C ALA A 94 -10.50 -4.47 7.44
N ASN A 95 -9.96 -4.86 6.29
CA ASN A 95 -8.58 -5.32 6.18
C ASN A 95 -7.60 -4.16 6.47
N PHE A 96 -7.86 -2.96 5.94
CA PHE A 96 -7.05 -1.79 6.26
C PHE A 96 -7.16 -1.39 7.74
N GLU A 97 -8.35 -1.46 8.33
CA GLU A 97 -8.53 -1.23 9.76
C GLU A 97 -7.70 -2.23 10.59
N TRP A 98 -7.72 -3.51 10.22
CA TRP A 98 -6.88 -4.53 10.84
C TRP A 98 -5.40 -4.16 10.72
N HIS A 99 -4.94 -3.78 9.53
CA HIS A 99 -3.54 -3.39 9.30
C HIS A 99 -3.15 -2.18 10.16
N ARG A 100 -4.00 -1.16 10.24
CA ARG A 100 -3.79 0.04 11.08
C ARG A 100 -3.72 -0.28 12.58
N LYS A 101 -4.39 -1.35 13.03
CA LYS A 101 -4.37 -1.80 14.44
C LYS A 101 -3.16 -2.68 14.78
N ASN A 102 -2.69 -3.49 13.84
CA ASN A 102 -1.75 -4.58 14.13
C ASN A 102 -0.34 -4.37 13.56
N VAL A 103 -0.22 -3.63 12.44
CA VAL A 103 1.05 -3.49 11.70
C VAL A 103 1.53 -2.05 11.75
N PHE A 104 0.66 -1.10 11.42
CA PHE A 104 0.97 0.33 11.34
C PHE A 104 1.57 0.87 12.64
N LYS A 105 2.69 1.59 12.54
CA LYS A 105 3.38 2.18 13.69
C LYS A 105 2.83 3.58 13.92
N LYS A 106 2.14 3.77 15.04
CA LYS A 106 1.71 5.09 15.50
C LYS A 106 2.85 5.85 16.17
#